data_AF-A0A1V9ZKC5-F1
#
_entry.id   AF-A0A1V9ZKC5-F1
#
_cell.length_a   1.000
_cell.length_b   1.000
_cell.length_c   1.000
_cell.angle_alpha   90.00
_cell.angle_beta   90.00
_cell.angle_gamma   90.00
#
_symmetry.space_group_name_H-M   'P 1'
#
loop_
_entity.id
_entity.type
_entity.pdbx_description
1 polymer ?
#
loop_
_entity_poly.entity_id
_entity_poly.type
_entity_poly.pdbx_seq_one_letter_code
_entity_poly.pdbx_strand_id
1 'polypeptide(L)'
;MRDGVNDIRQTNNWSDVSFGAFVELAKAARAVQRETSAYTTLPATLLVPSSAPWPCHLHGRTFDIDALRHEHKRKQLPPSFVQQLDQLHFIWDLEEHAWSMELSALTMYKRLHGDLCVSPTFEVPTYDQRWPLDTRGIKLGALVRRLLADPSALPSPRLDELAAIGFSWDSADHVSWEATTLGLVVFKALHQHTNVPASFIVPAQDVQWPPITWRLPLGRVVQRLLRPGQLSNAQQCKLAELGISFGSTEARDDASDWSTRLDALRTYQRLHGSVLVPMRYVVPHQAPWTPPLRGLHLGRIVRNLRRSAASLPPARRAELEELGFVWCCTDYSWQVKQRALVAFKELHGHVLVPQTFIVPADDSAWPRDTWGLRLGRAVDKIREGAAELPAERAAWLQALGFVWRCRRKRQAPDAAVASKRRKESHLYSM
;
A
#
# COMPACT_ATOMS: atom_id res chain seq x y z
N MET A 1 12.88 45.94 16.98
CA MET A 1 11.48 46.17 16.56
C MET A 1 10.68 44.90 16.80
N ARG A 2 10.53 44.57 18.08
CA ARG A 2 9.45 43.74 18.62
C ARG A 2 8.54 44.76 19.30
N ASP A 3 7.25 44.70 19.02
CA ASP A 3 6.15 45.07 19.93
C ASP A 3 4.87 45.29 19.12
N GLY A 4 3.76 44.72 19.60
CA GLY A 4 2.46 45.31 19.35
C GLY A 4 1.44 44.54 18.51
N VAL A 5 1.28 43.22 18.66
CA VAL A 5 -0.03 42.56 18.40
C VAL A 5 -0.20 41.36 19.34
N ASN A 6 -0.23 41.61 20.65
CA ASN A 6 -0.54 40.54 21.60
C ASN A 6 -1.20 41.13 22.85
N ASP A 7 -2.31 41.86 22.67
CA ASP A 7 -3.05 42.39 23.82
C ASP A 7 -4.52 42.70 23.52
N ILE A 8 -5.33 41.67 23.21
CA ILE A 8 -6.79 41.70 23.42
C ILE A 8 -7.25 40.28 23.80
N ARG A 9 -6.77 39.75 24.92
CA ARG A 9 -7.44 38.67 25.64
C ARG A 9 -8.08 39.28 26.88
N GLN A 10 -9.09 40.12 26.68
CA GLN A 10 -10.01 40.42 27.78
C GLN A 10 -10.75 39.13 28.10
N THR A 11 -10.31 38.45 29.16
CA THR A 11 -11.03 37.34 29.77
C THR A 11 -12.37 37.88 30.24
N ASN A 12 -13.42 37.70 29.45
CA ASN A 12 -14.78 38.05 29.86
C ASN A 12 -15.14 37.17 31.06
N ASN A 13 -15.19 37.80 32.24
CA ASN A 13 -15.72 37.19 33.45
C ASN A 13 -17.25 37.25 33.32
N TRP A 14 -17.90 36.11 33.08
CA TRP A 14 -19.33 36.07 32.82
C TRP A 14 -20.13 36.48 34.06
N SER A 15 -20.81 37.62 33.96
CA SER A 15 -21.71 38.16 34.99
C SER A 15 -23.18 38.01 34.56
N ASP A 16 -24.13 38.12 35.50
CA ASP A 16 -25.58 38.04 35.19
C ASP A 16 -26.04 38.99 34.08
N VAL A 17 -25.44 40.18 34.01
CA VAL A 17 -25.68 41.16 32.94
C VAL A 17 -25.15 40.68 31.58
N SER A 18 -24.02 39.94 31.59
CA SER A 18 -23.41 39.37 30.39
C SER A 18 -24.20 38.16 29.87
N PHE A 19 -24.81 37.37 30.75
CA PHE A 19 -25.69 36.27 30.38
C PHE A 19 -26.96 36.76 29.67
N GLY A 20 -27.64 37.77 30.22
CA GLY A 20 -28.82 38.37 29.58
C GLY A 20 -28.54 38.91 28.17
N ALA A 21 -27.43 39.65 28.04
CA ALA A 21 -26.96 40.16 26.74
C ALA A 21 -26.66 39.04 25.73
N PHE A 22 -26.07 37.93 26.19
CA PHE A 22 -25.78 36.79 25.33
C PHE A 22 -27.04 36.05 24.87
N VAL A 23 -28.08 35.95 25.71
CA VAL A 23 -29.35 35.34 25.29
C VAL A 23 -30.02 36.17 24.19
N GLU A 24 -29.98 37.50 24.28
CA GLU A 24 -30.48 38.37 23.21
C GLU A 24 -29.67 38.21 21.91
N LEU A 25 -28.35 38.10 22.03
CA LEU A 25 -27.46 37.79 20.91
C LEU A 25 -27.80 36.44 20.28
N ALA A 26 -28.01 35.39 21.08
CA ALA A 26 -28.38 34.06 20.62
C ALA A 26 -29.76 34.05 19.94
N LYS A 27 -30.73 34.83 20.44
CA LYS A 27 -32.03 35.02 19.78
C LYS A 27 -31.90 35.69 18.42
N ALA A 28 -31.08 36.74 18.32
CA ALA A 28 -30.81 37.42 17.05
C ALA A 28 -30.10 36.47 16.06
N ALA A 29 -29.12 35.69 16.52
CA ALA A 29 -28.45 34.68 15.72
C ALA A 29 -29.42 33.61 15.23
N ARG A 30 -30.32 33.12 16.10
CA ARG A 30 -31.36 32.16 15.74
C ARG A 30 -32.29 32.74 14.68
N ALA A 31 -32.70 34.01 14.79
CA ALA A 31 -33.57 34.65 13.82
C ALA A 31 -32.94 34.69 12.41
N VAL A 32 -31.64 34.95 12.31
CA VAL A 32 -30.90 34.91 11.04
C VAL A 32 -30.75 33.49 10.51
N GLN A 33 -30.39 32.55 11.38
CA GLN A 33 -30.08 31.18 10.98
C GLN A 33 -31.32 30.31 10.79
N ARG A 34 -32.50 30.75 11.24
CA ARG A 34 -33.75 29.97 11.17
C ARG A 34 -34.11 29.54 9.75
N GLU A 35 -33.75 30.33 8.75
CA GLU A 35 -34.02 30.04 7.35
C GLU A 35 -33.02 29.02 6.76
N THR A 36 -31.79 28.98 7.28
CA THR A 36 -30.70 28.14 6.76
C THR A 36 -30.44 26.88 7.57
N SER A 37 -30.75 26.88 8.86
CA SER A 37 -30.43 25.81 9.80
C SER A 37 -31.50 25.67 10.89
N ALA A 38 -31.74 24.44 11.36
CA ALA A 38 -32.60 24.21 12.52
C ALA A 38 -31.92 24.60 13.86
N TYR A 39 -30.61 24.81 13.86
CA TYR A 39 -29.79 25.03 15.06
C TYR A 39 -29.20 26.44 15.11
N THR A 40 -28.71 26.83 16.29
CA THR A 40 -27.99 28.09 16.48
C THR A 40 -26.49 27.80 16.63
N THR A 41 -25.73 28.03 15.56
CA THR A 41 -24.27 27.90 15.53
C THR A 41 -23.62 29.28 15.66
N LEU A 42 -22.73 29.44 16.62
CA LEU A 42 -21.92 30.65 16.76
C LEU A 42 -20.42 30.31 16.65
N PRO A 43 -19.62 31.18 15.99
CA PRO A 43 -18.17 30.98 15.88
C PRO A 43 -17.50 31.06 17.26
N ALA A 44 -16.28 30.54 17.38
CA ALA A 44 -15.49 30.55 18.60
C ALA A 44 -15.43 31.93 19.29
N THR A 45 -15.25 32.97 18.48
CA THR A 45 -15.29 34.37 18.93
C THR A 45 -16.20 35.14 17.98
N LEU A 46 -17.23 35.78 18.52
CA LEU A 46 -18.14 36.61 17.74
C LEU A 46 -17.90 38.08 18.08
N LEU A 47 -17.45 38.84 17.09
CA LEU A 47 -17.57 40.29 17.10
C LEU A 47 -18.97 40.65 16.58
N VAL A 48 -19.79 41.28 17.42
CA VAL A 48 -21.17 41.62 17.05
C VAL A 48 -21.17 42.66 15.93
N PRO A 49 -21.69 42.32 14.73
CA PRO A 49 -21.74 43.24 13.59
C PRO A 49 -22.65 44.43 13.87
N SER A 50 -22.32 45.59 13.30
CA SER A 50 -23.10 46.83 13.46
C SER A 50 -24.36 46.90 12.59
N SER A 51 -24.65 45.86 11.80
CA SER A 51 -25.83 45.78 10.93
C SER A 51 -26.99 45.04 11.62
N ALA A 52 -28.23 45.36 11.24
CA ALA A 52 -29.39 44.56 11.64
C ALA A 52 -29.19 43.08 11.23
N PRO A 53 -29.70 42.10 12.00
CA PRO A 53 -30.66 42.20 13.11
C PRO A 53 -30.02 42.16 14.52
N TRP A 54 -28.73 42.47 14.65
CA TRP A 54 -28.03 42.41 15.95
C TRP A 54 -28.43 43.59 16.87
N PRO A 55 -28.58 43.38 18.19
CA PRO A 55 -28.96 44.45 19.12
C PRO A 55 -27.94 45.60 19.13
N CYS A 56 -28.39 46.84 18.96
CA CYS A 56 -27.53 48.02 18.83
C CYS A 56 -26.61 48.26 20.03
N HIS A 57 -27.04 47.89 21.23
CA HIS A 57 -26.25 48.05 22.46
C HIS A 57 -25.12 47.00 22.61
N LEU A 58 -25.09 45.98 21.75
CA LEU A 58 -24.07 44.94 21.72
C LEU A 58 -23.08 45.11 20.57
N HIS A 59 -23.30 46.07 19.66
CA HIS A 59 -22.45 46.31 18.49
C HIS A 59 -20.99 46.58 18.90
N GLY A 60 -20.05 45.93 18.22
CA GLY A 60 -18.61 46.08 18.48
C GLY A 60 -18.10 45.37 19.74
N ARG A 61 -18.96 44.68 20.50
CA ARG A 61 -18.52 43.81 21.60
C ARG A 61 -18.06 42.46 21.07
N THR A 62 -17.04 41.89 21.70
CA THR A 62 -16.56 40.54 21.44
C THR A 62 -17.06 39.58 22.51
N PHE A 63 -17.70 38.50 22.09
CA PHE A 63 -18.10 37.40 22.95
C PHE A 63 -17.23 36.17 22.64
N ASP A 64 -16.60 35.63 23.67
CA ASP A 64 -15.82 34.39 23.60
C ASP A 64 -16.74 33.20 23.88
N ILE A 65 -17.32 32.65 22.82
CA ILE A 65 -18.26 31.54 22.92
C ILE A 65 -17.55 30.23 23.29
N ASP A 66 -16.26 30.10 22.96
CA ASP A 66 -15.49 28.94 23.39
C ASP A 66 -15.26 28.96 24.90
N ALA A 67 -14.99 30.12 25.51
CA ALA A 67 -14.95 30.24 26.97
C ALA A 67 -16.29 29.80 27.60
N LEU A 68 -17.43 30.20 27.01
CA LEU A 68 -18.76 29.78 27.47
C LEU A 68 -18.95 28.26 27.38
N ARG A 69 -18.54 27.63 26.27
CA ARG A 69 -18.60 26.16 26.11
C ARG A 69 -17.73 25.44 27.13
N HIS A 70 -16.55 25.98 27.44
CA HIS A 70 -15.67 25.43 28.49
C HIS A 70 -16.30 25.55 29.88
N GLU A 71 -16.94 26.67 30.21
CA GLU A 71 -17.63 26.85 31.47
C GLU A 71 -18.86 25.94 31.62
N HIS A 72 -19.58 25.70 30.51
CA HIS A 72 -20.65 24.69 30.47
C HIS A 72 -20.12 23.29 30.78
N LYS A 73 -19.01 22.89 30.16
CA LYS A 73 -18.34 21.60 30.42
C LYS A 73 -17.89 21.47 31.88
N ARG A 74 -17.55 22.58 32.53
CA ARG A 74 -17.19 22.65 33.97
C ARG A 74 -18.40 22.75 34.90
N LYS A 75 -19.63 22.78 34.37
CA LYS A 75 -20.89 22.93 35.11
C LYS A 75 -20.96 24.20 35.96
N GLN A 76 -20.32 25.28 35.51
CA GLN A 76 -20.26 26.55 36.24
C GLN A 76 -21.36 27.54 35.81
N LEU A 77 -22.13 27.21 34.77
CA LEU A 77 -23.20 28.07 34.27
C LEU A 77 -24.52 27.89 35.04
N PRO A 78 -25.30 28.97 35.22
CA PRO A 78 -26.63 28.89 35.82
C PRO A 78 -27.57 27.98 35.01
N PRO A 79 -28.33 27.06 35.67
CA PRO A 79 -29.24 26.14 34.97
C PRO A 79 -30.33 26.85 34.16
N SER A 80 -30.82 28.00 34.65
CA SER A 80 -31.82 28.83 33.96
C SER A 80 -31.30 29.39 32.63
N PHE A 81 -30.01 29.73 32.57
CA PHE A 81 -29.36 30.25 31.37
C PHE A 81 -29.13 29.14 30.34
N VAL A 82 -28.66 27.97 30.79
CA VAL A 82 -28.49 26.80 29.92
C VAL A 82 -29.84 26.41 29.30
N GLN A 83 -30.91 26.37 30.10
CA GLN A 83 -32.26 26.06 29.61
C GLN A 83 -32.75 27.06 28.55
N GLN A 84 -32.44 28.35 28.68
CA GLN A 84 -32.81 29.37 27.68
C GLN A 84 -32.05 29.18 26.36
N LEU A 85 -30.78 28.80 26.42
CA LEU A 85 -29.98 28.51 25.22
C LEU A 85 -30.40 27.18 24.57
N ASP A 86 -30.76 26.18 25.37
CA ASP A 86 -31.29 24.91 24.87
C ASP A 86 -32.63 25.11 24.14
N GLN A 87 -33.50 26.00 24.64
CA GLN A 87 -34.73 26.41 23.94
C GLN A 87 -34.46 27.08 22.59
N LEU A 88 -33.28 27.67 22.41
CA LEU A 88 -32.83 28.27 21.14
C LEU A 88 -32.07 27.26 20.26
N HIS A 89 -32.04 25.98 20.61
CA HIS A 89 -31.26 24.93 19.94
C HIS A 89 -29.79 25.33 19.78
N PHE A 90 -29.21 25.94 20.83
CA PHE A 90 -27.81 26.32 20.86
C PHE A 90 -26.91 25.07 20.95
N ILE A 91 -25.83 25.07 20.17
CA ILE A 91 -24.90 23.95 20.12
C ILE A 91 -23.73 24.20 21.08
N TRP A 92 -23.75 23.45 22.18
CA TRP A 92 -22.69 23.42 23.19
C TRP A 92 -21.44 22.69 22.71
N ASP A 93 -21.62 21.55 22.02
CA ASP A 93 -20.53 20.75 21.47
C ASP A 93 -20.64 20.68 19.95
N LEU A 94 -19.72 21.36 19.26
CA LEU A 94 -19.68 21.40 17.81
C LEU A 94 -19.29 20.05 17.19
N GLU A 95 -18.47 19.25 17.88
CA GLU A 95 -18.02 17.96 17.38
C GLU A 95 -19.12 16.90 17.47
N GLU A 96 -19.85 16.87 18.60
CA GLU A 96 -21.02 16.01 18.76
C GLU A 96 -22.15 16.39 17.79
N HIS A 97 -22.39 17.69 17.61
CA HIS A 97 -23.39 18.14 16.66
C HIS A 97 -23.00 17.81 15.21
N ALA A 98 -21.75 18.07 14.81
CA ALA A 98 -21.25 17.69 13.49
C ALA A 98 -21.42 16.18 13.27
N TRP A 99 -21.01 15.37 14.25
CA TRP A 99 -21.20 13.91 14.21
C TRP A 99 -22.68 13.51 14.07
N SER A 100 -23.58 14.13 14.82
CA SER A 100 -25.03 13.87 14.72
C SER A 100 -25.58 14.17 13.33
N MET A 101 -25.13 15.27 12.71
CA MET A 101 -25.51 15.61 11.33
C MET A 101 -24.92 14.63 10.31
N GLU A 102 -23.66 14.23 10.49
CA GLU A 102 -23.00 13.19 9.69
C GLU A 102 -23.76 11.85 9.76
N LEU A 103 -24.17 11.43 10.96
CA LEU A 103 -24.94 10.21 11.22
C LEU A 103 -26.34 10.28 10.61
N SER A 104 -27.02 11.42 10.72
CA SER A 104 -28.31 11.69 10.09
C SER A 104 -28.21 11.61 8.56
N ALA A 105 -27.14 12.19 7.99
CA ALA A 105 -26.85 12.10 6.56
C ALA A 105 -26.62 10.65 6.11
N LEU A 106 -25.84 9.85 6.85
CA LEU A 106 -25.63 8.42 6.56
C LEU A 106 -26.93 7.62 6.65
N THR A 107 -27.76 7.90 7.66
CA THR A 107 -29.05 7.23 7.84
C THR A 107 -30.00 7.56 6.68
N MET A 108 -30.04 8.81 6.24
CA MET A 108 -30.84 9.22 5.09
C MET A 108 -30.29 8.61 3.80
N TYR A 109 -28.97 8.57 3.62
CA TYR A 109 -28.34 7.89 2.49
C TYR A 109 -28.78 6.42 2.41
N LYS A 110 -28.70 5.69 3.53
CA LYS A 110 -29.15 4.30 3.61
C LYS A 110 -30.62 4.15 3.24
N ARG A 111 -31.48 5.07 3.68
CA ARG A 111 -32.90 5.06 3.36
C ARG A 111 -33.18 5.29 1.86
N LEU A 112 -32.38 6.15 1.21
CA LEU A 112 -32.58 6.51 -0.19
C LEU A 112 -31.95 5.51 -1.16
N HIS A 113 -30.79 4.96 -0.82
CA HIS A 113 -30.00 4.09 -1.70
C HIS A 113 -30.09 2.61 -1.32
N GLY A 114 -30.59 2.28 -0.13
CA GLY A 114 -30.64 0.91 0.39
C GLY A 114 -29.29 0.38 0.90
N ASP A 115 -28.19 1.07 0.60
CA ASP A 115 -26.84 0.76 1.01
C ASP A 115 -26.14 1.94 1.70
N LEU A 116 -25.00 1.66 2.34
CA LEU A 116 -24.10 2.67 2.94
C LEU A 116 -22.83 2.87 2.12
N CYS A 117 -22.86 2.47 0.85
CA CYS A 117 -21.72 2.54 -0.06
C CYS A 117 -21.63 3.93 -0.69
N VAL A 118 -21.28 4.91 0.13
CA VAL A 118 -21.17 6.30 -0.32
C VAL A 118 -19.97 6.46 -1.24
N SER A 119 -20.19 6.95 -2.47
CA SER A 119 -19.10 7.26 -3.40
C SER A 119 -18.15 8.28 -2.75
N PRO A 120 -16.81 8.14 -2.88
CA PRO A 120 -15.87 9.04 -2.24
C PRO A 120 -15.93 10.50 -2.70
N THR A 121 -16.61 10.78 -3.81
CA THR A 121 -16.86 12.13 -4.34
C THR A 121 -18.29 12.59 -4.12
N PHE A 122 -19.11 11.81 -3.40
CA PHE A 122 -20.49 12.15 -3.13
C PHE A 122 -20.59 13.28 -2.11
N GLU A 123 -21.30 14.32 -2.51
CA GLU A 123 -21.69 15.45 -1.68
C GLU A 123 -23.20 15.49 -1.63
N VAL A 124 -23.77 15.73 -0.44
CA VAL A 124 -25.23 15.76 -0.28
C VAL A 124 -25.80 16.90 -1.14
N PRO A 125 -26.70 16.61 -2.09
CA PRO A 125 -27.27 17.62 -2.96
C PRO A 125 -27.97 18.74 -2.18
N THR A 126 -27.68 19.99 -2.52
CA THR A 126 -28.27 21.17 -1.85
C THR A 126 -29.72 21.43 -2.25
N TYR A 127 -30.14 20.88 -3.39
CA TYR A 127 -31.47 21.06 -3.97
C TYR A 127 -32.47 19.95 -3.62
N ASP A 128 -32.03 18.83 -3.05
CA ASP A 128 -32.91 17.70 -2.76
C ASP A 128 -33.58 17.87 -1.39
N GLN A 129 -34.91 18.03 -1.41
CA GLN A 129 -35.71 18.26 -0.21
C GLN A 129 -35.80 17.04 0.72
N ARG A 130 -35.45 15.84 0.24
CA ARG A 130 -35.44 14.61 1.05
C ARG A 130 -34.35 14.63 2.11
N TRP A 131 -33.30 15.42 1.89
CA TRP A 131 -32.20 15.59 2.82
C TRP A 131 -32.53 16.67 3.85
N PRO A 132 -32.30 16.40 5.15
CA PRO A 132 -32.41 17.42 6.19
C PRO A 132 -31.58 18.66 5.82
N LEU A 133 -32.13 19.86 6.06
CA LEU A 133 -31.51 21.14 5.67
C LEU A 133 -30.05 21.24 6.13
N ASP A 134 -29.78 20.86 7.38
CA ASP A 134 -28.46 20.90 8.01
C ASP A 134 -27.45 19.85 7.48
N THR A 135 -27.93 18.84 6.74
CA THR A 135 -27.07 17.81 6.15
C THR A 135 -26.63 18.12 4.72
N ARG A 136 -27.21 19.16 4.11
CA ARG A 136 -26.97 19.54 2.71
C ARG A 136 -25.57 20.10 2.54
N GLY A 137 -24.87 19.68 1.48
CA GLY A 137 -23.50 20.08 1.21
C GLY A 137 -22.44 19.33 2.03
N ILE A 138 -22.82 18.43 2.94
CA ILE A 138 -21.85 17.55 3.62
C ILE A 138 -21.19 16.63 2.58
N LYS A 139 -19.85 16.59 2.59
CA LYS A 139 -19.05 15.70 1.74
C LYS A 139 -19.03 14.29 2.31
N LEU A 140 -20.16 13.62 2.26
CA LEU A 140 -20.37 12.29 2.86
C LEU A 140 -19.33 11.27 2.34
N GLY A 141 -18.91 11.37 1.07
CA GLY A 141 -17.86 10.52 0.52
C GLY A 141 -16.47 10.72 1.14
N ALA A 142 -16.11 11.96 1.45
CA ALA A 142 -14.85 12.28 2.12
C ALA A 142 -14.88 11.80 3.58
N LEU A 143 -16.05 11.91 4.22
CA LEU A 143 -16.30 11.39 5.55
C LEU A 143 -16.15 9.88 5.63
N VAL A 144 -16.82 9.13 4.76
CA VAL A 144 -16.73 7.66 4.75
C VAL A 144 -15.28 7.23 4.52
N ARG A 145 -14.56 7.90 3.61
CA ARG A 145 -13.13 7.64 3.41
C ARG A 145 -12.31 7.90 4.67
N ARG A 146 -12.58 8.99 5.40
CA ARG A 146 -11.90 9.32 6.66
C ARG A 146 -12.17 8.26 7.72
N LEU A 147 -13.42 7.81 7.88
CA LEU A 147 -13.79 6.74 8.82
C LEU A 147 -13.06 5.43 8.49
N LEU A 148 -13.00 5.05 7.21
CA LEU A 148 -12.33 3.82 6.77
C LEU A 148 -10.81 3.87 6.88
N ALA A 149 -10.21 5.06 6.77
CA ALA A 149 -8.76 5.21 6.85
C ALA A 149 -8.22 5.04 8.27
N ASP A 150 -8.99 5.48 9.27
CA ASP A 150 -8.60 5.39 10.68
C ASP A 150 -9.78 5.01 11.59
N PRO A 151 -10.18 3.72 11.61
CA PRO A 151 -11.23 3.24 12.49
C PRO A 151 -10.81 3.28 13.98
N SER A 152 -9.50 3.27 14.27
CA SER A 152 -8.96 3.32 15.63
C SER A 152 -9.04 4.69 16.30
N ALA A 153 -9.18 5.77 15.52
CA ALA A 153 -9.31 7.12 16.06
C ALA A 153 -10.71 7.43 16.63
N LEU A 154 -11.71 6.57 16.41
CA LEU A 154 -13.08 6.82 16.83
C LEU A 154 -13.34 6.31 18.27
N PRO A 155 -13.96 7.13 19.14
CA PRO A 155 -14.44 6.68 20.44
C PRO A 155 -15.45 5.53 20.31
N SER A 156 -15.40 4.57 21.24
CA SER A 156 -16.32 3.42 21.30
C SER A 156 -17.81 3.74 21.08
N PRO A 157 -18.43 4.78 21.70
CA PRO A 157 -19.85 5.08 21.46
C PRO A 157 -20.17 5.41 20.00
N ARG A 158 -19.24 6.03 19.26
CA ARG A 158 -19.41 6.34 17.83
C ARG A 158 -19.36 5.08 16.96
N LEU A 159 -18.60 4.07 17.37
CA LEU A 159 -18.56 2.77 16.69
C LEU A 159 -19.89 2.03 16.86
N ASP A 160 -20.49 2.07 18.06
CA ASP A 160 -21.77 1.44 18.33
C ASP A 160 -22.91 2.08 17.52
N GLU A 161 -22.91 3.40 17.39
CA GLU A 161 -23.88 4.14 16.55
C GLU A 161 -23.76 3.78 15.06
N LEU A 162 -22.53 3.67 14.55
CA LEU A 162 -22.29 3.22 13.17
C LEU A 162 -22.69 1.75 12.97
N ALA A 163 -22.41 0.89 13.96
CA ALA A 163 -22.83 -0.51 13.95
C ALA A 163 -24.36 -0.65 13.97
N ALA A 164 -25.07 0.20 14.73
CA ALA A 164 -26.54 0.22 14.78
C ALA A 164 -27.15 0.57 13.41
N ILE A 165 -26.48 1.42 12.63
CA ILE A 165 -26.88 1.75 11.25
C ILE A 165 -26.46 0.64 10.28
N GLY A 166 -25.66 -0.34 10.71
CA GLY A 166 -25.16 -1.43 9.87
C GLY A 166 -24.05 -1.00 8.93
N PHE A 167 -23.23 -0.02 9.36
CA PHE A 167 -22.08 0.46 8.61
C PHE A 167 -21.00 -0.63 8.53
N SER A 168 -20.63 -1.06 7.32
CA SER A 168 -19.57 -2.03 7.11
C SER A 168 -18.21 -1.35 6.99
N TRP A 169 -17.22 -1.86 7.73
CA TRP A 169 -15.83 -1.38 7.70
C TRP A 169 -15.02 -1.97 6.53
N ASP A 170 -15.57 -2.98 5.87
CA ASP A 170 -14.93 -3.63 4.74
C ASP A 170 -15.12 -2.79 3.46
N SER A 171 -14.10 -1.99 3.15
CA SER A 171 -14.01 -1.16 1.92
C SER A 171 -14.12 -1.92 0.58
N ALA A 172 -14.32 -3.25 0.62
CA ALA A 172 -14.49 -4.12 -0.53
C ALA A 172 -15.89 -4.00 -1.17
N ASP A 173 -16.90 -3.49 -0.46
CA ASP A 173 -18.29 -3.36 -0.92
C ASP A 173 -18.62 -2.03 -1.61
N HIS A 174 -17.68 -1.09 -1.74
CA HIS A 174 -17.92 0.22 -2.41
C HIS A 174 -18.21 0.15 -3.91
N VAL A 175 -18.33 -1.05 -4.46
CA VAL A 175 -19.07 -1.28 -5.69
C VAL A 175 -20.21 -2.21 -5.32
N SER A 176 -21.45 -1.73 -5.44
CA SER A 176 -22.63 -2.55 -5.24
C SER A 176 -22.43 -3.91 -5.91
N TRP A 177 -22.48 -4.98 -5.11
CA TRP A 177 -22.40 -6.34 -5.61
C TRP A 177 -23.42 -6.57 -6.72
N GLU A 178 -24.58 -5.95 -6.61
CA GLU A 178 -25.64 -5.95 -7.63
C GLU A 178 -25.18 -5.25 -8.91
N ALA A 179 -24.53 -4.08 -8.82
CA ALA A 179 -23.97 -3.42 -9.99
C ALA A 179 -22.84 -4.24 -10.64
N THR A 180 -22.00 -4.92 -9.85
CA THR A 180 -20.94 -5.80 -10.36
C THR A 180 -21.51 -7.03 -11.06
N THR A 181 -22.49 -7.69 -10.45
CA THR A 181 -23.13 -8.88 -11.02
C THR A 181 -23.90 -8.54 -12.29
N LEU A 182 -24.66 -7.45 -12.32
CA LEU A 182 -25.34 -6.97 -13.53
C LEU A 182 -24.34 -6.61 -14.63
N GLY A 183 -23.26 -5.89 -14.28
CA GLY A 183 -22.19 -5.56 -15.23
C GLY A 183 -21.51 -6.80 -15.80
N LEU A 184 -21.28 -7.83 -14.99
CA LEU A 184 -20.71 -9.11 -15.42
C LEU A 184 -21.65 -9.89 -16.34
N VAL A 185 -22.96 -9.89 -16.07
CA VAL A 185 -23.98 -10.55 -16.91
C VAL A 185 -24.01 -9.92 -18.29
N VAL A 186 -24.06 -8.57 -18.36
CA VAL A 186 -24.02 -7.83 -19.62
C VAL A 186 -22.71 -8.05 -20.36
N PHE A 187 -21.57 -7.99 -19.65
CA PHE A 187 -20.26 -8.25 -20.25
C PHE A 187 -20.18 -9.65 -20.86
N LYS A 188 -20.67 -10.67 -20.15
CA LYS A 188 -20.72 -12.06 -20.65
C LYS A 188 -21.64 -12.18 -21.86
N ALA A 189 -22.78 -11.50 -21.87
CA ALA A 189 -23.70 -11.49 -23.02
C ALA A 189 -23.07 -10.86 -24.27
N LEU A 190 -22.29 -9.78 -24.10
CA LEU A 190 -21.64 -9.06 -25.20
C LEU A 190 -20.37 -9.75 -25.72
N HIS A 191 -19.53 -10.26 -24.81
CA HIS A 191 -18.19 -10.75 -25.14
C HIS A 191 -18.05 -12.28 -25.14
N GLN A 192 -19.09 -13.02 -24.73
CA GLN A 192 -19.09 -14.48 -24.63
C GLN A 192 -17.97 -15.06 -23.73
N HIS A 193 -17.27 -14.22 -22.98
CA HIS A 193 -16.21 -14.59 -22.05
C HIS A 193 -16.27 -13.74 -20.76
N THR A 194 -15.76 -14.27 -19.66
CA THR A 194 -15.79 -13.62 -18.33
C THR A 194 -14.48 -12.91 -17.96
N ASN A 195 -13.49 -12.92 -18.85
CA ASN A 195 -12.20 -12.27 -18.63
C ASN A 195 -12.30 -10.75 -18.88
N VAL A 196 -12.62 -9.99 -17.84
CA VAL A 196 -12.71 -8.53 -17.93
C VAL A 196 -11.30 -7.90 -17.81
N PRO A 197 -10.81 -7.15 -18.82
CA PRO A 197 -9.52 -6.47 -18.75
C PRO A 197 -9.44 -5.47 -17.59
N ALA A 198 -8.30 -5.33 -16.92
CA ALA A 198 -8.09 -4.45 -15.77
C ALA A 198 -8.53 -2.99 -15.98
N SER A 199 -8.36 -2.50 -17.21
CA SER A 199 -8.64 -1.14 -17.64
C SER A 199 -10.07 -0.93 -18.14
N PHE A 200 -10.89 -1.99 -18.19
CA PHE A 200 -12.25 -1.91 -18.70
C PHE A 200 -13.14 -1.12 -17.73
N ILE A 201 -13.72 -0.05 -18.25
CA ILE A 201 -14.71 0.81 -17.60
C ILE A 201 -15.97 0.72 -18.43
N VAL A 202 -17.11 0.49 -17.77
CA VAL A 202 -18.41 0.42 -18.44
C VAL A 202 -18.71 1.78 -19.10
N PRO A 203 -19.00 1.81 -20.41
CA PRO A 203 -19.37 3.03 -21.12
C PRO A 203 -20.56 3.73 -20.45
N ALA A 204 -20.51 5.06 -20.36
CA ALA A 204 -21.64 5.85 -19.87
C ALA A 204 -22.60 6.13 -21.03
N GLN A 205 -23.92 6.07 -20.78
CA GLN A 205 -24.99 6.34 -21.77
C GLN A 205 -25.16 5.28 -22.86
N ASP A 206 -24.57 4.10 -22.70
CA ASP A 206 -24.84 2.96 -23.58
C ASP A 206 -26.12 2.25 -23.13
N VAL A 207 -27.05 2.03 -24.07
CA VAL A 207 -28.34 1.37 -23.87
C VAL A 207 -28.16 -0.10 -23.47
N GLN A 208 -27.04 -0.71 -23.84
CA GLN A 208 -26.74 -2.11 -23.50
C GLN A 208 -26.36 -2.30 -22.03
N TRP A 209 -26.01 -1.22 -21.32
CA TRP A 209 -25.57 -1.26 -19.93
C TRP A 209 -26.60 -0.58 -19.02
N PRO A 210 -27.04 -1.24 -17.93
CA PRO A 210 -27.92 -0.61 -16.95
C PRO A 210 -27.30 0.68 -16.40
N PRO A 211 -28.08 1.76 -16.16
CA PRO A 211 -27.54 3.03 -15.67
C PRO A 211 -26.73 2.92 -14.37
N ILE A 212 -27.07 1.94 -13.52
CA ILE A 212 -26.37 1.63 -12.28
C ILE A 212 -24.94 1.09 -12.50
N THR A 213 -24.65 0.59 -13.71
CA THR A 213 -23.33 0.06 -14.09
C THR A 213 -22.48 1.09 -14.84
N TRP A 214 -23.03 2.24 -15.24
CA TRP A 214 -22.29 3.23 -16.02
C TRP A 214 -21.09 3.79 -15.26
N ARG A 215 -19.97 3.99 -15.98
CA ARG A 215 -18.67 4.44 -15.43
C ARG A 215 -18.06 3.50 -14.39
N LEU A 216 -18.61 2.30 -14.22
CA LEU A 216 -18.08 1.33 -13.28
C LEU A 216 -16.75 0.76 -13.81
N PRO A 217 -15.65 0.80 -13.04
CA PRO A 217 -14.38 0.19 -13.41
C PRO A 217 -14.43 -1.33 -13.21
N LEU A 218 -15.31 -2.00 -13.94
CA LEU A 218 -15.64 -3.41 -13.82
C LEU A 218 -14.38 -4.30 -13.85
N GLY A 219 -13.41 -3.97 -14.71
CA GLY A 219 -12.13 -4.69 -14.79
C GLY A 219 -11.34 -4.73 -13.49
N ARG A 220 -11.22 -3.58 -12.81
CA ARG A 220 -10.49 -3.47 -11.54
C ARG A 220 -11.23 -4.17 -10.41
N VAL A 221 -12.57 -4.12 -10.43
CA VAL A 221 -13.43 -4.77 -9.43
C VAL A 221 -13.31 -6.29 -9.54
N VAL A 222 -13.45 -6.83 -10.75
CA VAL A 222 -13.33 -8.27 -11.02
C VAL A 222 -11.94 -8.79 -10.67
N GLN A 223 -10.87 -8.07 -11.04
CA GLN A 223 -9.50 -8.44 -10.66
C GLN A 223 -9.23 -8.41 -9.16
N ARG A 224 -9.97 -7.62 -8.40
CA ARG A 224 -9.87 -7.58 -6.95
C ARG A 224 -10.64 -8.75 -6.32
N LEU A 225 -11.81 -9.09 -6.86
CA LEU A 225 -12.61 -10.25 -6.46
C LEU A 225 -11.92 -11.59 -6.80
N LEU A 226 -11.06 -11.61 -7.81
CA LEU A 226 -10.21 -12.76 -8.18
C LEU A 226 -9.08 -13.03 -7.17
N ARG A 227 -8.89 -12.21 -6.13
CA ARG A 227 -7.89 -12.47 -5.09
C ARG A 227 -8.41 -13.50 -4.09
N PRO A 228 -7.58 -14.46 -3.64
CA PRO A 228 -7.99 -15.48 -2.70
C PRO A 228 -8.50 -14.87 -1.39
N GLY A 229 -9.64 -15.37 -0.89
CA GLY A 229 -10.24 -14.96 0.39
C GLY A 229 -11.15 -13.73 0.36
N GLN A 230 -11.48 -13.19 -0.82
CA GLN A 230 -12.34 -11.99 -0.95
C GLN A 230 -13.83 -12.27 -1.21
N LEU A 231 -14.21 -13.51 -1.57
CA LEU A 231 -15.60 -13.87 -1.90
C LEU A 231 -16.21 -14.72 -0.79
N SER A 232 -17.37 -14.31 -0.27
CA SER A 232 -18.17 -15.15 0.64
C SER A 232 -18.77 -16.36 -0.08
N ASN A 233 -19.08 -17.43 0.66
CA ASN A 233 -19.68 -18.65 0.08
C ASN A 233 -21.00 -18.36 -0.65
N ALA A 234 -21.81 -17.41 -0.16
CA ALA A 234 -23.07 -17.01 -0.81
C ALA A 234 -22.83 -16.29 -2.16
N GLN A 235 -21.82 -15.42 -2.23
CA GLN A 235 -21.43 -14.73 -3.47
C GLN A 235 -20.86 -15.71 -4.50
N GLN A 236 -20.09 -16.71 -4.06
CA GLN A 236 -19.57 -17.77 -4.92
C GLN A 236 -20.71 -18.61 -5.54
N CYS A 237 -21.70 -19.01 -4.74
CA CYS A 237 -22.87 -19.73 -5.24
C CYS A 237 -23.67 -18.91 -6.26
N LYS A 238 -23.88 -17.61 -6.02
CA LYS A 238 -24.62 -16.74 -6.95
C LYS A 238 -23.91 -16.56 -8.29
N LEU A 239 -22.58 -16.46 -8.27
CA LEU A 239 -21.78 -16.39 -9.50
C LEU A 239 -21.79 -17.74 -10.25
N ALA A 240 -21.75 -18.85 -9.53
CA ALA A 240 -21.87 -20.18 -10.12
C ALA A 240 -23.25 -20.40 -10.78
N GLU A 241 -24.34 -19.95 -10.14
CA GLU A 241 -25.71 -19.97 -10.70
C GLU A 241 -25.82 -19.18 -12.02
N LEU A 242 -25.12 -18.05 -12.13
CA LEU A 242 -25.07 -17.23 -13.36
C LEU A 242 -24.18 -17.86 -14.46
N GLY A 243 -23.66 -19.07 -14.22
CA GLY A 243 -22.68 -19.74 -15.08
C GLY A 243 -21.40 -18.93 -15.22
N ILE A 244 -21.09 -18.06 -14.25
CA ILE A 244 -19.84 -17.34 -14.15
C ILE A 244 -18.95 -18.21 -13.27
N SER A 245 -18.40 -19.26 -13.89
CA SER A 245 -17.30 -19.99 -13.26
C SER A 245 -16.08 -19.10 -13.30
N PHE A 246 -15.87 -18.33 -12.22
CA PHE A 246 -14.51 -17.97 -11.84
C PHE A 246 -13.87 -19.23 -11.28
N GLY A 247 -13.64 -20.19 -12.18
CA GLY A 247 -12.81 -21.33 -11.89
C GLY A 247 -11.50 -20.76 -11.38
N SER A 248 -11.05 -21.27 -10.24
CA SER A 248 -9.65 -21.28 -9.89
C SER A 248 -8.82 -21.40 -11.16
N THR A 249 -8.22 -20.28 -11.58
CA THR A 249 -7.35 -20.13 -12.75
C THR A 249 -6.05 -20.93 -12.61
N GLU A 250 -6.07 -22.00 -11.82
CA GLU A 250 -4.96 -22.89 -11.51
C GLU A 250 -5.15 -24.29 -12.11
N ALA A 251 -6.38 -24.71 -12.44
CA ALA A 251 -6.64 -26.13 -12.74
C ALA A 251 -6.72 -26.48 -14.24
N ARG A 252 -7.21 -25.60 -15.13
CA ARG A 252 -7.50 -25.98 -16.53
C ARG A 252 -6.58 -25.38 -17.58
N ASP A 253 -6.10 -24.14 -17.39
CA ASP A 253 -5.16 -23.49 -18.33
C ASP A 253 -3.68 -23.71 -17.95
N ASP A 254 -3.42 -24.13 -16.72
CA ASP A 254 -2.06 -24.16 -16.17
C ASP A 254 -1.27 -25.42 -16.56
N ALA A 255 -1.90 -26.50 -17.02
CA ALA A 255 -1.19 -27.73 -17.43
C ALA A 255 -0.43 -27.56 -18.76
N SER A 256 -1.06 -26.93 -19.76
CA SER A 256 -0.45 -26.63 -21.06
C SER A 256 0.59 -25.52 -20.96
N ASP A 257 0.34 -24.52 -20.12
CA ASP A 257 1.29 -23.46 -19.83
C ASP A 257 2.48 -23.96 -19.01
N TRP A 258 2.26 -24.87 -18.07
CA TRP A 258 3.30 -25.47 -17.24
C TRP A 258 4.23 -26.38 -18.03
N SER A 259 3.70 -27.25 -18.89
CA SER A 259 4.51 -28.10 -19.77
C SER A 259 5.39 -27.24 -20.69
N THR A 260 4.83 -26.17 -21.26
CA THR A 260 5.56 -25.20 -22.08
C THR A 260 6.69 -24.51 -21.29
N ARG A 261 6.45 -24.13 -20.03
CA ARG A 261 7.47 -23.54 -19.14
C ARG A 261 8.58 -24.55 -18.82
N LEU A 262 8.24 -25.79 -18.54
CA LEU A 262 9.22 -26.86 -18.27
C LEU A 262 10.07 -27.18 -19.50
N ASP A 263 9.45 -27.27 -20.68
CA ASP A 263 10.18 -27.53 -21.93
C ASP A 263 11.11 -26.36 -22.28
N ALA A 264 10.71 -25.11 -21.99
CA ALA A 264 11.59 -23.96 -22.09
C ALA A 264 12.82 -24.10 -21.17
N LEU A 265 12.62 -24.51 -19.91
CA LEU A 265 13.70 -24.69 -18.93
C LEU A 265 14.63 -25.85 -19.28
N ARG A 266 14.09 -26.98 -19.76
CA ARG A 266 14.87 -28.13 -20.27
C ARG A 266 15.73 -27.74 -21.47
N THR A 267 15.15 -26.97 -22.40
CA THR A 267 15.87 -26.48 -23.58
C THR A 267 16.97 -25.49 -23.17
N TYR A 268 16.67 -24.59 -22.22
CA TYR A 268 17.67 -23.68 -21.65
C TYR A 268 18.82 -24.43 -20.96
N GLN A 269 18.50 -25.44 -20.15
CA GLN A 269 19.48 -26.28 -19.46
C GLN A 269 20.40 -27.00 -20.44
N ARG A 270 19.86 -27.54 -21.53
CA ARG A 270 20.66 -28.20 -22.58
C ARG A 270 21.64 -27.23 -23.27
N LEU A 271 21.23 -25.98 -23.45
CA LEU A 271 22.04 -24.97 -24.14
C LEU A 271 23.12 -24.33 -23.24
N HIS A 272 22.79 -24.08 -21.98
CA HIS A 272 23.64 -23.30 -21.07
C HIS A 272 24.24 -24.13 -19.93
N GLY A 273 23.93 -25.43 -19.85
CA GLY A 273 24.38 -26.33 -18.79
C GLY A 273 23.86 -25.98 -17.38
N SER A 274 23.06 -24.93 -17.24
CA SER A 274 22.52 -24.45 -15.97
C SER A 274 21.11 -23.88 -16.16
N VAL A 275 20.30 -23.93 -15.11
CA VAL A 275 18.92 -23.37 -15.09
C VAL A 275 18.91 -21.93 -14.55
N LEU A 276 20.08 -21.27 -14.54
CA LEU A 276 20.21 -19.88 -14.12
C LEU A 276 19.85 -18.95 -15.27
N VAL A 277 18.55 -18.75 -15.46
CA VAL A 277 18.03 -17.85 -16.49
C VAL A 277 18.20 -16.39 -16.04
N PRO A 278 18.90 -15.53 -16.83
CA PRO A 278 18.97 -14.10 -16.56
C PRO A 278 17.59 -13.45 -16.54
N MET A 279 17.41 -12.45 -15.68
CA MET A 279 16.11 -11.78 -15.49
C MET A 279 15.51 -11.21 -16.79
N ARG A 280 16.36 -10.73 -17.71
CA ARG A 280 15.96 -10.14 -18.99
C ARG A 280 16.04 -11.12 -20.17
N TYR A 281 16.27 -12.41 -19.90
CA TYR A 281 16.39 -13.39 -20.97
C TYR A 281 15.03 -13.62 -21.64
N VAL A 282 15.02 -13.44 -22.96
CA VAL A 282 13.89 -13.72 -23.85
C VAL A 282 14.32 -14.82 -24.79
N VAL A 283 13.48 -15.83 -24.97
CA VAL A 283 13.78 -16.96 -25.83
C VAL A 283 13.97 -16.47 -27.28
N PRO A 284 15.14 -16.72 -27.88
CA PRO A 284 15.43 -16.36 -29.27
C PRO A 284 14.46 -17.01 -30.27
N HIS A 285 14.23 -16.38 -31.42
CA HIS A 285 13.34 -16.91 -32.46
C HIS A 285 13.97 -17.98 -33.36
N GLN A 286 15.13 -18.52 -32.98
CA GLN A 286 15.93 -19.48 -33.75
C GLN A 286 15.89 -20.88 -33.14
N ALA A 287 16.21 -21.90 -33.95
CA ALA A 287 16.42 -23.26 -33.44
C ALA A 287 17.50 -23.25 -32.33
N PRO A 288 17.38 -24.07 -31.26
CA PRO A 288 16.50 -25.24 -31.11
C PRO A 288 15.16 -24.98 -30.42
N TRP A 289 14.72 -23.71 -30.29
CA TRP A 289 13.48 -23.37 -29.60
C TRP A 289 12.25 -23.66 -30.48
N THR A 290 11.30 -24.45 -29.95
CA THR A 290 10.06 -24.79 -30.66
C THR A 290 9.18 -23.55 -30.84
N PRO A 291 8.31 -23.50 -31.88
CA PRO A 291 7.46 -22.34 -32.15
C PRO A 291 6.70 -21.74 -30.95
N PRO A 292 6.08 -22.53 -30.04
CA PRO A 292 5.38 -21.97 -28.87
C PRO A 292 6.33 -21.39 -27.81
N LEU A 293 7.64 -21.71 -27.87
CA LEU A 293 8.63 -21.22 -26.93
C LEU A 293 9.30 -19.91 -27.38
N ARG A 294 9.16 -19.53 -28.66
CA ARG A 294 9.82 -18.35 -29.23
C ARG A 294 9.22 -17.06 -28.68
N GLY A 295 10.06 -16.10 -28.30
CA GLY A 295 9.63 -14.82 -27.73
C GLY A 295 9.19 -14.89 -26.26
N LEU A 296 9.25 -16.06 -25.63
CA LEU A 296 8.84 -16.25 -24.25
C LEU A 296 9.83 -15.54 -23.30
N HIS A 297 9.31 -14.72 -22.38
CA HIS A 297 10.12 -14.02 -21.37
C HIS A 297 10.52 -14.96 -20.22
N LEU A 298 11.36 -15.95 -20.50
CA LEU A 298 11.75 -16.99 -19.55
C LEU A 298 12.34 -16.41 -18.25
N GLY A 299 13.11 -15.31 -18.32
CA GLY A 299 13.64 -14.63 -17.14
C GLY A 299 12.56 -14.07 -16.20
N ARG A 300 11.44 -13.57 -16.76
CA ARG A 300 10.29 -13.08 -15.99
C ARG A 300 9.51 -14.24 -15.36
N ILE A 301 9.39 -15.36 -16.08
CA ILE A 301 8.73 -16.58 -15.62
C ILE A 301 9.50 -17.17 -14.44
N VAL A 302 10.81 -17.37 -14.56
CA VAL A 302 11.67 -17.87 -13.48
C VAL A 302 11.60 -17.00 -12.23
N ARG A 303 11.58 -15.66 -12.39
CA ARG A 303 11.38 -14.74 -11.26
C ARG A 303 10.03 -14.92 -10.59
N ASN A 304 8.97 -15.09 -11.37
CA ASN A 304 7.63 -15.31 -10.84
C ASN A 304 7.55 -16.65 -10.09
N LEU A 305 8.13 -17.73 -10.66
CA LEU A 305 8.21 -19.05 -10.02
C LEU A 305 8.92 -18.99 -8.66
N ARG A 306 10.04 -18.25 -8.58
CA ARG A 306 10.75 -18.04 -7.30
C ARG A 306 9.91 -17.29 -6.26
N ARG A 307 9.14 -16.29 -6.70
CA ARG A 307 8.26 -15.52 -5.80
C ARG A 307 7.04 -16.31 -5.35
N SER A 308 6.56 -17.22 -6.18
CA SER A 308 5.44 -18.13 -5.87
C SER A 308 5.91 -19.45 -5.26
N ALA A 309 7.15 -19.58 -4.77
CA ALA A 309 7.69 -20.83 -4.26
C ALA A 309 6.85 -21.43 -3.11
N ALA A 310 6.26 -20.58 -2.26
CA ALA A 310 5.41 -20.99 -1.15
C ALA A 310 4.01 -21.45 -1.58
N SER A 311 3.54 -21.04 -2.77
CA SER A 311 2.21 -21.34 -3.29
C SER A 311 2.22 -22.37 -4.42
N LEU A 312 3.38 -22.97 -4.74
CA LEU A 312 3.50 -23.95 -5.81
C LEU A 312 3.08 -25.35 -5.35
N PRO A 313 2.32 -26.10 -6.17
CA PRO A 313 2.00 -27.49 -5.89
C PRO A 313 3.25 -28.36 -5.71
N PRO A 314 3.25 -29.33 -4.79
CA PRO A 314 4.42 -30.16 -4.48
C PRO A 314 4.92 -30.96 -5.68
N ALA A 315 4.03 -31.45 -6.55
CA ALA A 315 4.40 -32.17 -7.78
C ALA A 315 5.23 -31.29 -8.73
N ARG A 316 4.81 -30.05 -8.95
CA ARG A 316 5.51 -29.08 -9.80
C ARG A 316 6.85 -28.64 -9.23
N ARG A 317 6.94 -28.59 -7.89
CA ARG A 317 8.18 -28.30 -7.20
C ARG A 317 9.18 -29.44 -7.38
N ALA A 318 8.75 -30.70 -7.26
CA ALA A 318 9.60 -31.86 -7.49
C ALA A 318 10.16 -31.90 -8.93
N GLU A 319 9.33 -31.60 -9.94
CA GLU A 319 9.77 -31.52 -11.34
C GLU A 319 10.84 -30.44 -11.57
N LEU A 320 10.73 -29.29 -10.89
CA LEU A 320 11.75 -28.24 -10.96
C LEU A 320 13.03 -28.61 -10.21
N GLU A 321 12.91 -29.29 -9.07
CA GLU A 321 14.06 -29.79 -8.29
C GLU A 321 14.84 -30.86 -9.07
N GLU A 322 14.15 -31.75 -9.78
CA GLU A 322 14.75 -32.74 -10.70
C GLU A 322 15.55 -32.08 -11.83
N LEU A 323 15.07 -30.93 -12.34
CA LEU A 323 15.79 -30.13 -13.32
C LEU A 323 16.99 -29.36 -12.72
N GLY A 324 17.22 -29.42 -11.42
CA GLY A 324 18.27 -28.66 -10.74
C GLY A 324 17.94 -27.16 -10.63
N PHE A 325 16.66 -26.81 -10.53
CA PHE A 325 16.21 -25.42 -10.46
C PHE A 325 16.68 -24.73 -9.17
N VAL A 326 17.38 -23.62 -9.33
CA VAL A 326 17.87 -22.81 -8.21
C VAL A 326 16.78 -21.86 -7.74
N TRP A 327 16.16 -22.19 -6.60
CA TRP A 327 15.17 -21.36 -5.90
C TRP A 327 15.79 -20.08 -5.34
N CYS A 328 16.94 -20.21 -4.68
CA CYS A 328 17.62 -19.11 -4.01
C CYS A 328 18.96 -18.82 -4.68
N CYS A 329 19.02 -17.76 -5.50
CA CYS A 329 20.25 -17.36 -6.19
C CYS A 329 21.38 -16.98 -5.24
N THR A 330 21.04 -16.45 -4.06
CA THR A 330 22.01 -16.09 -3.03
C THR A 330 22.65 -17.33 -2.41
N ASP A 331 21.88 -18.39 -2.17
CA ASP A 331 22.40 -19.63 -1.59
C ASP A 331 23.21 -20.42 -2.60
N TYR A 332 22.77 -20.47 -3.86
CA TYR A 332 23.57 -21.07 -4.92
C TYR A 332 24.87 -20.31 -5.18
N SER A 333 24.82 -18.97 -5.25
CA SER A 333 26.02 -18.13 -5.35
C SER A 333 26.98 -18.39 -4.17
N TRP A 334 26.45 -18.64 -2.98
CA TRP A 334 27.24 -19.04 -1.82
C TRP A 334 27.87 -20.42 -1.98
N GLN A 335 27.12 -21.44 -2.41
CA GLN A 335 27.64 -22.79 -2.66
C GLN A 335 28.76 -22.82 -3.71
N VAL A 336 28.62 -22.03 -4.79
CA VAL A 336 29.67 -21.87 -5.80
C VAL A 336 30.94 -21.26 -5.18
N LYS A 337 30.80 -20.24 -4.32
CA LYS A 337 31.94 -19.67 -3.57
C LYS A 337 32.56 -20.70 -2.61
N GLN A 338 31.75 -21.53 -1.95
CA GLN A 338 32.26 -22.59 -1.08
C GLN A 338 33.13 -23.58 -1.86
N ARG A 339 32.63 -24.09 -3.00
CA ARG A 339 33.40 -24.99 -3.89
C ARG A 339 34.69 -24.34 -4.37
N ALA A 340 34.64 -23.08 -4.77
CA ALA A 340 35.82 -22.33 -5.18
C ALA A 340 36.84 -22.13 -4.03
N LEU A 341 36.38 -21.88 -2.80
CA LEU A 341 37.28 -21.72 -1.65
C LEU A 341 37.91 -23.04 -1.20
N VAL A 342 37.18 -24.16 -1.30
CA VAL A 342 37.71 -25.50 -1.03
C VAL A 342 38.78 -25.84 -2.08
N ALA A 343 38.48 -25.69 -3.37
CA ALA A 343 39.45 -25.92 -4.44
C ALA A 343 40.68 -25.01 -4.30
N PHE A 344 40.50 -23.74 -3.95
CA PHE A 344 41.62 -22.81 -3.69
C PHE A 344 42.49 -23.30 -2.53
N LYS A 345 41.88 -23.81 -1.45
CA LYS A 345 42.61 -24.36 -0.31
C LYS A 345 43.37 -25.63 -0.67
N GLU A 346 42.78 -26.51 -1.46
CA GLU A 346 43.44 -27.75 -1.92
C GLU A 346 44.64 -27.46 -2.82
N LEU A 347 44.53 -26.45 -3.69
CA LEU A 347 45.58 -26.09 -4.64
C LEU A 347 46.71 -25.23 -4.03
N HIS A 348 46.38 -24.34 -3.10
CA HIS A 348 47.33 -23.37 -2.55
C HIS A 348 47.68 -23.62 -1.07
N GLY A 349 47.06 -24.60 -0.42
CA GLY A 349 47.25 -24.93 1.00
C GLY A 349 46.67 -23.90 1.98
N HIS A 350 46.14 -22.77 1.50
CA HIS A 350 45.63 -21.67 2.32
C HIS A 350 44.41 -21.00 1.67
N VAL A 351 43.64 -20.22 2.45
CA VAL A 351 42.45 -19.48 1.96
C VAL A 351 42.72 -17.97 1.78
N LEU A 352 43.98 -17.59 1.63
CA LEU A 352 44.39 -16.20 1.39
C LEU A 352 44.25 -15.84 -0.09
N VAL A 353 43.01 -15.68 -0.55
CA VAL A 353 42.73 -15.34 -1.95
C VAL A 353 43.13 -13.88 -2.25
N PRO A 354 43.98 -13.63 -3.27
CA PRO A 354 44.28 -12.27 -3.72
C PRO A 354 43.04 -11.57 -4.27
N GLN A 355 42.87 -10.28 -4.02
CA GLN A 355 41.70 -9.49 -4.46
C GLN A 355 41.44 -9.56 -5.97
N THR A 356 42.49 -9.62 -6.79
CA THR A 356 42.42 -9.68 -8.25
C THR A 356 42.27 -11.10 -8.80
N PHE A 357 42.24 -12.12 -7.94
CA PHE A 357 42.19 -13.51 -8.39
C PHE A 357 40.84 -13.85 -9.03
N ILE A 358 40.92 -14.44 -10.23
CA ILE A 358 39.80 -14.94 -11.02
C ILE A 358 40.06 -16.42 -11.26
N VAL A 359 39.06 -17.26 -11.01
CA VAL A 359 39.15 -18.70 -11.28
C VAL A 359 39.39 -18.92 -12.78
N PRO A 360 40.46 -19.61 -13.18
CA PRO A 360 40.73 -19.93 -14.57
C PRO A 360 39.59 -20.74 -15.19
N ALA A 361 39.21 -20.44 -16.43
CA ALA A 361 38.14 -21.14 -17.14
C ALA A 361 38.61 -22.36 -17.92
N ASP A 362 39.92 -22.61 -18.00
CA ASP A 362 40.50 -23.70 -18.80
C ASP A 362 41.21 -24.76 -17.93
N ASP A 363 41.09 -24.63 -16.60
CA ASP A 363 41.78 -25.49 -15.65
C ASP A 363 40.80 -26.52 -15.03
N SER A 364 41.04 -27.80 -15.31
CA SER A 364 40.25 -28.91 -14.79
C SER A 364 40.37 -29.11 -13.28
N ALA A 365 41.36 -28.49 -12.64
CA ALA A 365 41.49 -28.48 -11.19
C ALA A 365 40.37 -27.67 -10.51
N TRP A 366 39.65 -26.84 -11.26
CA TRP A 366 38.54 -26.03 -10.76
C TRP A 366 37.19 -26.61 -11.19
N PRO A 367 36.20 -26.68 -10.30
CA PRO A 367 34.84 -27.03 -10.68
C PRO A 367 34.30 -26.08 -11.76
N ARG A 368 33.68 -26.61 -12.82
CA ARG A 368 33.24 -25.83 -14.00
C ARG A 368 32.29 -24.68 -13.68
N ASP A 369 31.49 -24.83 -12.63
CA ASP A 369 30.56 -23.81 -12.16
C ASP A 369 31.26 -22.65 -11.43
N THR A 370 32.54 -22.81 -11.09
CA THR A 370 33.37 -21.76 -10.46
C THR A 370 34.23 -20.99 -11.46
N TRP A 371 34.31 -21.44 -12.72
CA TRP A 371 35.12 -20.83 -13.78
C TRP A 371 34.73 -19.36 -14.04
N GLY A 372 35.73 -18.49 -14.16
CA GLY A 372 35.54 -17.05 -14.36
C GLY A 372 35.03 -16.30 -13.12
N LEU A 373 34.83 -16.98 -11.98
CA LEU A 373 34.45 -16.32 -10.74
C LEU A 373 35.59 -15.44 -10.24
N ARG A 374 35.31 -14.15 -10.01
CA ARG A 374 36.23 -13.22 -9.33
C ARG A 374 36.29 -13.53 -7.84
N LEU A 375 36.88 -14.67 -7.49
CA LEU A 375 36.91 -15.21 -6.13
C LEU A 375 37.55 -14.23 -5.15
N GLY A 376 38.58 -13.49 -5.55
CA GLY A 376 39.20 -12.44 -4.73
C GLY A 376 38.21 -11.36 -4.28
N ARG A 377 37.47 -10.79 -5.24
CA ARG A 377 36.42 -9.79 -4.97
C ARG A 377 35.26 -10.39 -4.17
N ALA A 378 34.94 -11.66 -4.37
CA ALA A 378 33.90 -12.35 -3.60
C ALA A 378 34.31 -12.52 -2.12
N VAL A 379 35.57 -12.87 -1.87
CA VAL A 379 36.18 -12.97 -0.53
C VAL A 379 36.23 -11.63 0.17
N ASP A 380 36.58 -10.54 -0.54
CA ASP A 380 36.57 -9.21 0.05
C ASP A 380 35.17 -8.76 0.46
N LYS A 381 34.14 -9.03 -0.36
CA LYS A 381 32.75 -8.77 0.02
C LYS A 381 32.30 -9.59 1.24
N ILE A 382 32.79 -10.82 1.38
CA ILE A 382 32.53 -11.65 2.57
C ILE A 382 33.17 -11.02 3.82
N ARG A 383 34.37 -10.42 3.68
CA ARG A 383 35.05 -9.70 4.76
C ARG A 383 34.35 -8.38 5.12
N GLU A 384 33.92 -7.61 4.12
CA GLU A 384 33.16 -6.37 4.31
C GLU A 384 31.80 -6.63 4.97
N GLY A 385 31.11 -7.69 4.56
CA GLY A 385 29.82 -8.12 5.10
C GLY A 385 29.90 -9.04 6.33
N ALA A 386 31.05 -9.09 7.03
CA ALA A 386 31.26 -10.01 8.16
C ALA A 386 30.21 -9.88 9.28
N ALA A 387 29.66 -8.67 9.47
CA ALA A 387 28.62 -8.40 10.48
C ALA A 387 27.22 -8.91 10.08
N GLU A 388 26.96 -9.08 8.78
CA GLU A 388 25.65 -9.47 8.23
C GLU A 388 25.60 -10.94 7.81
N LEU A 389 26.68 -11.70 8.08
CA LEU A 389 26.80 -13.10 7.67
C LEU A 389 26.03 -14.03 8.61
N PRO A 390 25.16 -14.93 8.08
CA PRO A 390 24.50 -15.95 8.86
C PRO A 390 25.49 -16.83 9.66
N ALA A 391 25.14 -17.19 10.89
CA ALA A 391 26.00 -17.92 11.82
C ALA A 391 26.54 -19.25 11.23
N GLU A 392 25.72 -19.97 10.47
CA GLU A 392 26.10 -21.22 9.78
C GLU A 392 27.24 -20.98 8.75
N ARG A 393 27.17 -19.88 8.00
CA ARG A 393 28.17 -19.50 7.01
C ARG A 393 29.49 -19.08 7.65
N ALA A 394 29.40 -18.36 8.77
CA ALA A 394 30.57 -17.97 9.56
C ALA A 394 31.28 -19.19 10.17
N ALA A 395 30.53 -20.13 10.73
CA ALA A 395 31.07 -21.38 11.27
C ALA A 395 31.76 -22.23 10.20
N TRP A 396 31.16 -22.33 9.00
CA TRP A 396 31.78 -23.04 7.87
C TRP A 396 33.10 -22.39 7.42
N LEU A 397 33.14 -21.06 7.29
CA LEU A 397 34.36 -20.34 6.95
C LEU A 397 35.46 -20.52 8.02
N GLN A 398 35.07 -20.51 9.29
CA GLN A 398 36.00 -20.75 10.40
C GLN A 398 36.58 -22.16 10.35
N ALA A 399 35.76 -23.18 10.08
CA ALA A 399 36.22 -24.56 9.90
C ALA A 399 37.15 -24.71 8.68
N LEU A 400 36.95 -23.91 7.63
CA LEU A 400 37.84 -23.89 6.47
C LEU A 400 39.20 -23.23 6.77
N GLY A 401 39.34 -22.50 7.88
CA GLY A 401 40.55 -21.74 8.23
C GLY A 401 40.59 -20.36 7.56
N PHE A 402 39.42 -19.76 7.31
CA PHE A 402 39.31 -18.47 6.64
C PHE A 402 39.83 -17.31 7.50
N VAL A 403 40.73 -16.50 6.94
CA VAL A 403 41.34 -15.37 7.64
C VAL A 403 40.54 -14.09 7.42
N TRP A 404 39.88 -13.63 8.48
CA TRP A 404 39.06 -12.41 8.49
C TRP A 404 39.87 -11.11 8.44
N ARG A 405 41.05 -11.10 9.07
CA ARG A 405 41.93 -9.91 9.13
C ARG A 405 43.25 -10.18 8.41
N CYS A 406 43.31 -9.80 7.13
CA CYS A 406 44.59 -9.70 6.43
C CYS A 406 45.26 -8.37 6.79
N ARG A 407 46.02 -8.32 7.89
CA ARG A 407 46.93 -7.19 8.10
C ARG A 407 47.94 -7.18 6.95
N ARG A 408 47.86 -6.18 6.07
CA ARG A 408 48.99 -5.83 5.18
C ARG A 408 50.17 -5.45 6.09
N LYS A 409 51.05 -6.39 6.42
CA LYS A 409 52.45 -6.00 6.56
C LYS A 409 52.92 -5.74 5.14
N ARG A 410 53.16 -4.46 4.84
CA ARG A 410 54.01 -4.05 3.72
C ARG A 410 55.32 -4.83 3.91
N GLN A 411 55.54 -5.91 3.16
CA GLN A 411 56.89 -6.43 3.00
C GLN A 411 57.63 -5.33 2.24
N ALA A 412 58.63 -4.74 2.89
CA ALA A 412 59.57 -3.87 2.21
C ALA A 412 60.14 -4.66 1.01
N PRO A 413 60.27 -4.05 -0.17
CA PRO A 413 60.86 -4.74 -1.31
C PRO A 413 62.27 -5.19 -0.91
N ASP A 414 62.56 -6.47 -1.14
CA ASP A 414 63.86 -7.07 -0.87
C ASP A 414 64.94 -6.28 -1.60
N ALA A 415 65.77 -5.54 -0.84
CA ALA A 415 66.81 -4.66 -1.35
C ALA A 415 67.87 -5.40 -2.19
N ALA A 416 67.87 -6.73 -2.15
CA ALA A 416 68.76 -7.59 -2.94
C ALA A 416 68.38 -7.70 -4.43
N VAL A 417 67.13 -7.41 -4.83
CA VAL A 417 66.71 -7.48 -6.25
C VAL A 417 66.96 -6.16 -6.99
N ALA A 418 66.98 -5.03 -6.27
CA ALA A 418 67.22 -3.70 -6.84
C ALA A 418 68.70 -3.44 -7.18
N SER A 419 69.64 -4.12 -6.53
CA SER A 419 71.08 -3.96 -6.78
C SER A 419 71.59 -4.71 -8.02
N LYS A 420 70.88 -5.76 -8.48
CA LYS A 420 71.21 -6.46 -9.74
C LYS A 420 70.78 -5.66 -10.99
N ARG A 421 69.61 -5.03 -10.98
CA ARG A 421 69.12 -4.23 -12.14
C ARG A 421 69.89 -2.93 -12.39
N ARG A 422 70.67 -2.44 -11.41
CA ARG A 422 71.45 -1.20 -11.55
C ARG A 422 72.87 -1.42 -12.11
N LYS A 423 73.37 -2.66 -12.15
CA LYS A 423 74.67 -2.98 -12.78
C LYS A 423 74.55 -3.37 -14.25
N GLU A 424 73.41 -3.89 -14.70
CA GLU A 424 73.20 -4.25 -16.11
C GLU A 424 72.83 -3.05 -17.00
N SER A 425 72.36 -1.95 -16.43
CA SER A 425 72.01 -0.72 -17.16
C SER A 425 73.20 0.23 -17.44
N HIS A 426 74.44 -0.17 -17.13
CA HIS A 426 75.67 0.57 -17.46
C HIS A 426 76.56 -0.12 -18.50
N LEU A 427 76.13 -1.25 -19.07
CA LEU A 427 76.90 -1.99 -20.08
C LEU A 427 76.35 -1.83 -21.52
N TYR A 428 75.39 -0.95 -21.75
CA TYR A 428 74.78 -0.72 -23.08
C TYR A 428 74.67 0.77 -23.49
N SER A 429 75.57 1.62 -22.98
CA SER A 429 75.73 3.00 -23.45
C SER A 429 77.21 3.38 -23.56
N MET A 430 77.92 2.74 -24.49
CA MET A 430 79.06 3.34 -25.22
C MET A 430 79.04 2.84 -26.66
#